data_AF-X1C0N5-F1
#
_entry.id   AF-X1C0N5-F1
#
_cell.length_a   1.000
_cell.length_b   1.000
_cell.length_c   1.000
_cell.angle_alpha   90.00
_cell.angle_beta   90.00
_cell.angle_gamma   90.00
#
_symmetry.space_group_name_H-M   'P 1'
#
loop_
_entity.id
_entity.type
_entity.pdbx_description
1 polymer ?
#
loop_
_entity_poly.entity_id
_entity_poly.type
_entity_poly.pdbx_seq_one_letter_code
_entity_poly.pdbx_strand_id
1 'polypeptide(L)' 'MGVSVEDRDHTFRIDHLRRTGANVKFLSLEPLLGPISSLNLERIDWVIVGGESGPRSRPIEESWVIDIR' A
#
# COMPACT_ATOMS: atom_id res chain seq x y z
N MET A 1 12.85 4.83 -3.87
CA MET A 1 11.89 4.47 -4.94
C MET A 1 10.66 3.92 -4.28
N GLY A 2 9.46 4.24 -4.78
CA GLY A 2 8.23 3.72 -4.21
C GLY A 2 7.26 3.28 -5.30
N VAL A 3 6.27 2.50 -4.89
CA VAL A 3 5.17 2.05 -5.76
C VAL A 3 3.84 2.28 -5.05
N SER A 4 2.82 2.63 -5.83
CA SER A 4 1.44 2.69 -5.37
C SER A 4 0.80 1.30 -5.46
N VAL A 5 0.07 0.92 -4.41
CA VAL A 5 -0.70 -0.33 -4.33
C VAL A 5 -2.06 -0.01 -3.72
N GLU A 6 -3.03 0.21 -4.59
CA GLU A 6 -4.37 0.69 -4.23
C GLU A 6 -5.30 -0.45 -3.76
N ASP A 7 -5.03 -1.68 -4.22
CA ASP A 7 -5.82 -2.88 -3.94
C ASP A 7 -4.97 -4.18 -4.07
N ARG A 8 -5.65 -5.33 -3.93
CA ARG A 8 -5.02 -6.66 -4.02
C ARG A 8 -4.44 -6.96 -5.40
N ASP A 9 -5.03 -6.46 -6.47
CA ASP A 9 -4.60 -6.73 -7.85
C ASP A 9 -3.26 -6.06 -8.15
N HIS A 10 -2.87 -5.06 -7.36
CA HIS A 10 -1.62 -4.32 -7.50
C HIS A 10 -0.48 -4.79 -6.58
N THR A 11 -0.73 -5.77 -5.70
CA THR A 11 0.25 -6.26 -4.72
C THR A 11 1.54 -6.79 -5.34
N PHE A 12 1.50 -7.29 -6.59
CA PHE A 12 2.67 -7.74 -7.33
C PHE A 12 3.76 -6.65 -7.49
N ARG A 13 3.39 -5.36 -7.44
CA ARG A 13 4.34 -4.25 -7.53
C ARG A 13 5.31 -4.23 -6.37
N ILE A 14 4.91 -4.75 -5.21
CA ILE A 14 5.75 -4.84 -4.01
C ILE A 14 6.95 -5.76 -4.30
N ASP A 15 6.71 -6.93 -4.90
CA ASP A 15 7.78 -7.85 -5.26
C ASP A 15 8.70 -7.28 -6.34
N HIS A 16 8.15 -6.55 -7.30
CA HIS A 16 8.97 -5.83 -8.28
C HIS A 16 9.85 -4.79 -7.61
N LEU A 17 9.31 -3.98 -6.68
CA LEU A 17 10.08 -3.00 -5.92
C LEU A 17 11.19 -3.67 -5.09
N ARG A 18 10.90 -4.80 -4.44
CA ARG A 18 11.88 -5.56 -3.64
C ARG A 18 13.08 -6.02 -4.45
N ARG A 19 12.89 -6.36 -5.73
CA ARG A 19 13.95 -6.79 -6.67
C ARG A 19 14.80 -5.65 -7.20
N THR A 20 14.41 -4.40 -6.99
CA THR A 20 15.23 -3.25 -7.39
C THR A 20 16.44 -3.07 -6.47
N GLY A 21 17.49 -2.45 -6.99
CA GLY A 21 18.66 -2.00 -6.22
C GLY A 21 18.46 -0.68 -5.47
N ALA A 22 17.21 -0.23 -5.28
CA ALA A 22 16.95 1.01 -4.56
C ALA A 22 17.37 0.91 -3.09
N ASN A 23 18.12 1.89 -2.59
CA ASN A 23 18.56 1.96 -1.19
C ASN A 23 17.42 2.26 -0.21
N VAL A 24 16.36 2.92 -0.69
CA VAL A 24 15.15 3.22 0.08
C VAL A 24 13.95 2.81 -0.75
N LYS A 25 13.04 2.02 -0.15
CA LYS A 25 11.86 1.40 -0.75
C LYS A 25 10.62 1.70 0.09
N PHE A 26 9.56 2.17 -0.55
CA PHE A 26 8.33 2.55 0.15
C PHE A 26 7.07 2.22 -0.62
N LEU A 27 5.98 2.03 0.12
CA LEU A 27 4.65 1.77 -0.44
C LEU A 27 3.73 2.95 -0.17
N SER A 28 2.94 3.31 -1.17
CA SER A 28 1.81 4.22 -1.06
C SER A 28 0.54 3.40 -1.24
N LEU A 29 -0.13 3.11 -0.12
CA LEU A 29 -1.41 2.40 -0.07
C LEU A 29 -2.55 3.42 -0.02
N GLU A 30 -2.54 4.33 -0.98
CA GLU A 30 -3.51 5.42 -1.06
C GLU A 30 -3.94 5.68 -2.54
N PRO A 31 -5.25 5.82 -2.81
CA PRO A 31 -6.32 5.47 -1.88
C PRO A 31 -6.38 3.96 -1.64
N LEU A 32 -6.59 3.53 -0.39
CA LEU A 32 -6.83 2.14 -0.07
C LEU A 32 -8.27 1.78 -0.47
N LEU A 33 -8.42 1.01 -1.55
CA LEU A 33 -9.72 0.72 -2.17
C LEU A 33 -10.40 -0.54 -1.63
N GLY A 34 -9.74 -1.25 -0.72
CA GLY A 34 -10.27 -2.45 -0.08
C GLY A 34 -9.25 -3.09 0.87
N PRO A 35 -9.62 -4.19 1.55
CA PRO A 35 -8.71 -4.88 2.45
C PRO A 35 -7.56 -5.52 1.66
N ILE A 36 -6.34 -5.28 2.14
CA ILE A 36 -5.11 -5.94 1.66
C ILE A 36 -4.46 -6.60 2.87
N SER A 37 -4.87 -7.83 3.17
CA SER A 37 -4.32 -8.60 4.26
C SER A 37 -3.03 -9.31 3.86
N SER A 38 -2.17 -9.58 4.86
CA SER A 38 -0.97 -10.42 4.71
C SER A 38 0.06 -9.88 3.70
N LEU A 39 0.25 -8.55 3.67
CA LEU A 39 1.31 -7.93 2.88
C LEU A 39 2.70 -8.38 3.36
N ASN A 40 3.51 -8.87 2.42
CA ASN A 40 4.92 -9.12 2.70
C ASN A 40 5.70 -7.79 2.61
N LEU A 41 5.94 -7.17 3.77
CA LEU A 41 6.67 -5.90 3.89
C LEU A 41 8.20 -6.09 4.08
N GLU A 42 8.73 -7.30 3.90
CA GLU A 42 10.18 -7.51 4.01
C GLU A 42 10.96 -6.64 3.02
N ARG A 43 11.96 -5.91 3.53
CA ARG A 43 12.80 -4.96 2.77
C ARG A 43 12.03 -3.78 2.19
N ILE A 44 10.92 -3.41 2.82
CA ILE A 44 10.23 -2.13 2.65
C ILE A 44 10.54 -1.29 3.89
N ASP A 45 10.97 -0.04 3.70
CA ASP A 45 11.44 0.81 4.80
C ASP A 45 10.27 1.50 5.51
N TRP A 46 9.20 1.83 4.78
CA TRP A 46 8.03 2.53 5.30
C TRP A 46 6.83 2.43 4.34
N VAL A 47 5.65 2.61 4.92
CA VAL A 47 4.36 2.52 4.24
C VAL A 47 3.54 3.77 4.58
N ILE A 48 2.89 4.34 3.57
CA ILE A 48 1.89 5.39 3.69
C ILE A 48 0.54 4.74 3.41
N VAL A 49 -0.48 5.06 4.20
CA VAL A 49 -1.84 4.53 4.04
C VAL A 49 -2.83 5.69 4.13
N GLY A 50 -3.78 5.74 3.20
CA GLY A 50 -4.74 6.83 3.14
C GLY A 50 -5.98 6.49 2.31
N GLY A 51 -7.07 7.18 2.61
CA GLY A 51 -8.30 7.15 1.80
C GLY A 51 -8.34 8.28 0.78
N GLU A 52 -9.44 8.36 0.03
CA GLU A 52 -9.70 9.47 -0.88
C GLU A 52 -10.13 10.74 -0.14
N SER A 53 -9.92 11.90 -0.76
CA SER A 53 -10.39 13.20 -0.27
C SER A 53 -11.34 13.87 -1.27
N GLY A 54 -12.18 14.80 -0.79
CA GLY A 54 -13.09 15.59 -1.62
C GLY A 54 -14.49 14.97 -1.80
N PRO A 55 -15.40 15.64 -2.55
CA PRO A 55 -16.76 15.17 -2.75
C PRO A 55 -16.80 13.82 -3.46
N ARG A 56 -17.62 12.88 -2.93
CA ARG A 56 -17.78 11.49 -3.42
C ARG A 56 -16.54 10.60 -3.23
N SER A 57 -15.69 10.89 -2.23
CA SER A 57 -14.66 9.96 -1.80
C SER A 57 -15.25 8.62 -1.39
N ARG A 58 -14.62 7.52 -1.82
CA ARG A 58 -14.98 6.18 -1.36
C ARG A 58 -14.58 6.03 0.11
N PRO A 59 -15.43 5.39 0.95
CA PRO A 59 -15.09 5.16 2.34
C PRO A 59 -13.90 4.20 2.45
N ILE A 60 -13.05 4.45 3.44
CA ILE A 60 -12.00 3.56 3.89
C ILE A 60 -12.38 3.03 5.27
N GLU A 61 -12.20 1.73 5.51
CA GLU A 61 -12.48 1.12 6.81
C GLU A 61 -11.21 1.10 7.67
N GLU A 62 -11.34 1.44 8.96
CA GLU A 62 -10.23 1.42 9.92
C GLU A 62 -9.58 0.02 10.00
N SER A 63 -10.39 -1.03 9.90
CA SER A 63 -9.93 -2.42 9.91
C SER A 63 -8.91 -2.71 8.79
N TRP A 64 -9.10 -2.14 7.60
CA TRP A 64 -8.17 -2.33 6.49
C TRP A 64 -6.80 -1.71 6.78
N VAL A 65 -6.76 -0.62 7.55
CA VAL A 65 -5.52 0.05 7.95
C VAL A 65 -4.81 -0.75 9.04
N ILE A 66 -5.57 -1.28 10.01
CA ILE A 66 -5.03 -2.10 11.10
C ILE A 66 -4.41 -3.40 10.56
N ASP A 67 -5.04 -4.01 9.56
CA ASP A 67 -4.58 -5.27 8.93
C ASP A 67 -3.23 -5.16 8.17
N ILE A 68 -2.70 -3.95 7.96
CA ILE A 68 -1.40 -3.72 7.32
C ILE A 68 -0.22 -3.94 8.29
N ARG A 69 -0.48 -3.91 9.61
CA ARG A 69 0.53 -4.04 10.66
C ARG A 69 1.17 -5.42 10.75
#